data_AF-A0A9D1FRB5-F1
#
_entry.id   AF-A0A9D1FRB5-F1
#
_cell.length_a   1.000
_cell.length_b   1.000
_cell.length_c   1.000
_cell.angle_alpha   90.00
_cell.angle_beta   90.00
_cell.angle_gamma   90.00
#
_symmetry.space_group_name_H-M   'P 1'
#
loop_
_entity.id
_entity.type
_entity.pdbx_description
1 polymer ?
#
loop_
_entity_poly.entity_id
_entity_poly.type
_entity_poly.pdbx_seq_one_letter_code
_entity_poly.pdbx_strand_id
1 'polypeptide(L)'
;YAAMYHPWIQVYDRVAKKPTFIPPSGAVMGVYSRTDVSRGVHKAPANETIACTGLSVNYTTGEQDILNPAGVNLIRALPGQGIRIWGARTASSNSAFKYINVRRLFIFVEQSIRVSTNWVVFEPNNSSLWARVQMTVSSFLESLFRAGMLAGETPAEAYYVNIGTSTMSQDDIMNGRLICEIGIAPSRPAEFVIFRVTQFTAGAGGEAAAE
;
A
#
# COMPACT_ATOMS: atom_id res chain seq x y z
N TYR A 1 -0.22 9.74 -8.79
CA TYR A 1 -1.43 9.79 -7.93
C TYR A 1 -2.68 9.26 -8.63
N ALA A 2 -2.57 8.34 -9.60
CA ALA A 2 -3.72 7.81 -10.32
C ALA A 2 -3.65 6.28 -10.40
N ALA A 3 -4.81 5.65 -10.52
CA ALA A 3 -4.96 4.23 -10.80
C ALA A 3 -6.11 4.05 -11.79
N MET A 4 -5.94 3.16 -12.76
CA MET A 4 -6.93 2.89 -13.80
C MET A 4 -7.62 1.56 -13.50
N TYR A 5 -8.94 1.51 -13.69
CA TYR A 5 -9.74 0.32 -13.45
C TYR A 5 -10.63 0.03 -14.66
N HIS A 6 -10.67 -1.24 -15.04
CA HIS A 6 -11.44 -1.73 -16.17
C HIS A 6 -11.86 -3.17 -15.89
N PRO A 7 -12.98 -3.71 -16.42
CA PRO A 7 -14.04 -3.10 -17.23
C PRO A 7 -15.05 -2.27 -16.43
N TRP A 8 -16.05 -1.73 -17.13
CA TRP A 8 -17.26 -1.21 -16.48
C TRP A 8 -18.01 -2.36 -15.78
N ILE A 9 -18.62 -2.04 -14.65
CA ILE A 9 -19.38 -3.01 -13.84
C ILE A 9 -20.87 -2.87 -14.13
N GLN A 10 -21.58 -4.00 -14.12
CA GLN A 10 -23.03 -4.02 -14.25
C GLN A 10 -23.68 -3.86 -12.88
N VAL A 11 -24.66 -2.97 -12.79
CA VAL A 11 -25.49 -2.77 -11.60
C VAL A 11 -26.96 -2.71 -12.01
N TYR A 12 -27.85 -3.01 -11.07
CA TYR A 12 -29.28 -2.82 -11.29
C TYR A 12 -29.66 -1.36 -11.03
N ASP A 13 -30.03 -0.63 -12.09
CA ASP A 13 -30.56 0.73 -11.97
C ASP A 13 -32.01 0.67 -11.47
N ARG A 14 -32.24 1.17 -10.25
CA ARG A 14 -33.58 1.19 -9.64
C ARG A 14 -34.52 2.18 -10.30
N VAL A 15 -34.00 3.26 -10.88
CA VAL A 15 -34.80 4.28 -11.56
C VAL A 15 -35.24 3.76 -12.92
N ALA A 16 -34.30 3.23 -13.70
CA ALA A 16 -34.60 2.66 -15.02
C ALA A 16 -35.17 1.23 -14.96
N LYS A 17 -35.20 0.60 -13.79
CA LYS A 17 -35.63 -0.80 -13.54
C LYS A 17 -34.96 -1.83 -14.47
N LYS A 18 -33.69 -1.61 -14.80
CA LYS A 18 -32.92 -2.50 -15.70
C LYS A 18 -31.45 -2.55 -15.31
N PRO A 19 -30.72 -3.63 -15.68
CA PRO A 19 -29.28 -3.65 -15.57
C PRO A 19 -28.64 -2.57 -16.47
N THR A 20 -27.66 -1.85 -15.94
CA THR A 20 -26.86 -0.88 -16.69
C THR A 20 -25.38 -1.02 -16.34
N PHE A 21 -24.50 -0.60 -17.25
CA PHE A 21 -23.07 -0.55 -16.99
C PHE A 21 -22.67 0.84 -16.52
N ILE A 22 -21.86 0.89 -15.47
CA ILE A 22 -21.31 2.14 -14.93
C ILE A 22 -19.78 2.05 -14.81
N PRO A 23 -19.08 3.19 -14.83
CA PRO A 23 -17.66 3.24 -14.51
C PRO A 23 -17.39 2.65 -13.11
N PRO A 24 -16.31 1.86 -12.94
CA PRO A 24 -16.06 1.14 -11.69
C PRO A 24 -15.53 2.03 -10.56
N SER A 25 -15.12 3.27 -10.86
CA SER A 25 -14.37 4.14 -9.93
C SER A 25 -15.07 4.31 -8.58
N GLY A 26 -16.38 4.59 -8.56
CA GLY A 26 -17.14 4.77 -7.32
C GLY A 26 -17.17 3.51 -6.45
N ALA A 27 -17.42 2.35 -7.08
CA ALA A 27 -17.43 1.07 -6.36
C ALA A 27 -16.04 0.67 -5.85
N VAL A 28 -14.99 0.94 -6.64
CA VAL A 28 -13.59 0.72 -6.23
C VAL A 28 -13.23 1.61 -5.04
N MET A 29 -13.66 2.87 -5.01
CA MET A 29 -13.45 3.74 -3.85
C MET A 29 -14.14 3.20 -2.59
N GLY A 30 -15.32 2.58 -2.72
CA GLY A 30 -15.96 1.86 -1.62
C GLY A 30 -15.12 0.68 -1.11
N VAL A 31 -14.47 -0.07 -2.03
CA VAL A 31 -13.53 -1.13 -1.66
C VAL A 31 -12.30 -0.59 -0.96
N TYR A 32 -11.76 0.57 -1.38
CA TYR A 32 -10.64 1.22 -0.68
C TYR A 32 -11.01 1.51 0.77
N SER A 33 -12.13 2.21 0.99
CA SER A 33 -12.59 2.55 2.34
C SER A 33 -12.78 1.30 3.21
N ARG A 34 -13.42 0.25 2.66
CA ARG A 34 -13.63 -1.01 3.38
C ARG A 34 -12.30 -1.70 3.73
N THR A 35 -11.37 -1.74 2.79
CA THR A 35 -10.05 -2.36 2.98
C THR A 35 -9.26 -1.61 4.05
N ASP A 36 -9.26 -0.28 3.99
CA ASP A 36 -8.51 0.55 4.94
C ASP A 36 -9.05 0.40 6.36
N VAL A 37 -10.37 0.36 6.54
CA VAL A 37 -10.99 0.20 7.87
C VAL A 37 -10.75 -1.20 8.43
N SER A 38 -10.85 -2.24 7.60
CA SER A 38 -10.77 -3.63 8.06
C SER A 38 -9.34 -4.16 8.20
N ARG A 39 -8.41 -3.66 7.38
CA ARG A 39 -7.06 -4.20 7.25
C ARG A 39 -5.97 -3.14 7.32
N GLY A 40 -6.29 -1.85 7.14
CA GLY A 40 -5.33 -0.76 7.07
C GLY A 40 -4.89 -0.43 5.64
N VAL A 41 -4.46 0.82 5.42
CA VAL A 41 -4.09 1.37 4.10
C VAL A 41 -2.89 0.66 3.43
N HIS A 42 -2.10 -0.06 4.22
CA HIS A 42 -0.96 -0.84 3.75
C HIS A 42 -1.38 -2.11 2.99
N LYS A 43 -2.62 -2.59 3.15
CA LYS A 43 -3.17 -3.72 2.38
C LYS A 43 -3.58 -3.25 0.99
N ALA A 44 -3.10 -3.95 -0.04
CA ALA A 44 -3.53 -3.73 -1.42
C ALA A 44 -5.06 -3.95 -1.57
N PRO A 45 -5.79 -3.02 -2.20
CA PRO A 45 -7.24 -3.16 -2.46
C PRO A 45 -7.53 -4.06 -3.67
N ALA A 46 -6.80 -5.18 -3.76
CA ALA A 46 -6.93 -6.23 -4.74
C ALA A 46 -7.24 -7.56 -4.05
N ASN A 47 -7.75 -8.52 -4.84
CA ASN A 47 -8.41 -9.73 -4.37
C ASN A 47 -9.60 -9.43 -3.45
N GLU A 48 -10.27 -8.30 -3.68
CA GLU A 48 -11.44 -7.85 -2.93
C GLU A 48 -12.69 -8.00 -3.79
N THR A 49 -13.80 -8.42 -3.19
CA THR A 49 -15.08 -8.47 -3.89
C THR A 49 -15.62 -7.08 -4.14
N ILE A 50 -16.29 -6.92 -5.29
CA ILE A 50 -16.96 -5.69 -5.68
C ILE A 50 -18.44 -5.96 -5.87
N ALA A 51 -19.28 -5.06 -5.35
CA ALA A 51 -20.73 -5.21 -5.42
C ALA A 51 -21.23 -4.87 -6.84
N CYS A 52 -21.39 -5.89 -7.67
CA CYS A 52 -21.92 -5.79 -9.03
C CYS A 52 -22.54 -7.12 -9.47
N THR A 53 -23.37 -7.07 -10.50
CA THR A 53 -24.04 -8.26 -11.07
C THR A 53 -23.30 -8.85 -12.27
N GLY A 54 -22.34 -8.12 -12.85
CA GLY A 54 -21.65 -8.52 -14.06
C GLY A 54 -20.57 -7.53 -14.47
N LEU A 55 -19.86 -7.85 -15.56
CA LEU A 55 -18.80 -7.06 -16.16
C LEU A 55 -19.13 -6.80 -17.63
N SER A 56 -18.78 -5.62 -18.15
CA SER A 56 -19.03 -5.30 -19.57
C SER A 56 -18.17 -6.13 -20.52
N VAL A 57 -17.00 -6.57 -20.07
CA VAL A 57 -16.06 -7.41 -20.81
C VAL A 57 -15.46 -8.42 -19.82
N ASN A 58 -15.30 -9.68 -20.22
CA ASN A 58 -14.55 -10.65 -19.42
C ASN A 58 -13.15 -10.80 -20.00
N TYR A 59 -12.14 -10.59 -19.14
CA TYR A 59 -10.74 -10.72 -19.53
C TYR A 59 -10.16 -12.07 -19.10
N THR A 60 -9.39 -12.65 -20.00
CA THR A 60 -8.54 -13.83 -19.76
C THR A 60 -7.26 -13.44 -19.02
N THR A 61 -6.51 -14.44 -18.56
CA THR A 61 -5.22 -14.20 -17.90
C THR A 61 -4.18 -13.68 -18.89
N GLY A 62 -4.16 -14.17 -20.13
CA GLY A 62 -3.24 -13.68 -21.15
C GLY A 62 -3.46 -12.22 -21.52
N GLU A 63 -4.72 -11.77 -21.63
CA GLU A 63 -5.02 -10.35 -21.86
C GLU A 63 -4.64 -9.47 -20.66
N GLN A 64 -4.80 -9.99 -19.44
CA GLN A 64 -4.35 -9.30 -18.24
C GLN A 64 -2.83 -9.10 -18.24
N ASP A 65 -2.06 -10.10 -18.68
CA ASP A 65 -0.60 -10.01 -18.69
C ASP A 65 -0.09 -8.90 -19.63
N ILE A 66 -0.88 -8.53 -20.65
CA ILE A 66 -0.62 -7.40 -21.55
C ILE A 66 -0.97 -6.06 -20.88
N LEU A 67 -2.11 -6.00 -20.18
CA LEU A 67 -2.65 -4.76 -19.60
C LEU A 67 -2.00 -4.38 -18.26
N ASN A 68 -1.55 -5.36 -17.48
CA ASN A 68 -0.98 -5.14 -16.16
C ASN A 68 0.31 -4.28 -16.23
N PRO A 69 1.27 -4.48 -17.17
CA PRO A 69 2.41 -3.59 -17.36
C PRO A 69 2.03 -2.14 -17.69
N ALA A 70 0.90 -1.91 -18.35
CA ALA A 70 0.36 -0.58 -18.65
C ALA A 70 -0.32 0.09 -17.44
N GLY A 71 -0.36 -0.57 -16.28
CA GLY A 71 -0.96 -0.03 -15.05
C GLY A 71 -2.49 -0.06 -15.03
N VAL A 72 -3.11 -0.89 -15.87
CA VAL A 72 -4.57 -1.09 -15.89
C VAL A 72 -4.94 -2.21 -14.91
N ASN A 73 -5.68 -1.86 -13.86
CA ASN A 73 -6.16 -2.83 -12.88
C ASN A 73 -7.46 -3.47 -13.35
N LEU A 74 -7.41 -4.77 -13.64
CA LEU A 74 -8.59 -5.48 -14.10
C LEU A 74 -9.52 -5.87 -12.95
N ILE A 75 -10.81 -5.81 -13.20
CA ILE A 75 -11.86 -6.44 -12.40
C ILE A 75 -12.26 -7.70 -13.15
N ARG A 76 -12.20 -8.86 -12.49
CA ARG A 76 -12.37 -10.17 -13.14
C ARG A 76 -13.42 -11.00 -12.43
N ALA A 77 -14.23 -11.70 -13.22
CA ALA A 77 -15.05 -12.80 -12.74
C ALA A 77 -14.16 -14.05 -12.65
N LEU A 78 -13.92 -14.50 -11.43
CA LEU A 78 -13.09 -15.67 -11.16
C LEU A 78 -13.99 -16.87 -10.80
N PRO A 79 -13.87 -18.01 -11.49
CA PRO A 79 -14.65 -19.21 -11.18
C PRO A 79 -14.53 -19.59 -9.69
N GLY A 80 -15.66 -19.75 -9.02
CA GLY A 80 -15.74 -20.10 -7.59
C GLY A 80 -15.39 -18.97 -6.60
N GLN A 81 -14.90 -17.82 -7.06
CA GLN A 81 -14.50 -16.70 -6.19
C GLN A 81 -15.32 -15.42 -6.39
N GLY A 82 -16.15 -15.37 -7.43
CA GLY A 82 -16.98 -14.22 -7.78
C GLY A 82 -16.22 -13.12 -8.53
N ILE A 83 -16.81 -11.93 -8.60
CA ILE A 83 -16.20 -10.76 -9.25
C ILE A 83 -15.30 -10.03 -8.27
N ARG A 84 -14.02 -9.85 -8.65
CA ARG A 84 -12.99 -9.28 -7.78
C ARG A 84 -12.14 -8.26 -8.50
N ILE A 85 -11.65 -7.28 -7.73
CA ILE A 85 -10.57 -6.40 -8.17
C ILE A 85 -9.29 -7.24 -8.21
N TRP A 86 -8.62 -7.25 -9.36
CA TRP A 86 -7.49 -8.14 -9.64
C TRP A 86 -6.23 -7.38 -10.08
N GLY A 87 -6.05 -6.17 -9.56
CA GLY A 87 -4.86 -5.35 -9.76
C GLY A 87 -4.75 -4.25 -8.70
N ALA A 88 -3.52 -3.88 -8.35
CA ALA A 88 -3.23 -2.82 -7.39
C ALA A 88 -2.08 -1.90 -7.84
N ARG A 89 -1.93 -1.69 -9.16
CA ARG A 89 -0.90 -0.83 -9.76
C ARG A 89 -1.40 0.61 -9.94
N THR A 90 -0.48 1.55 -9.79
CA THR A 90 -0.71 2.96 -10.11
C THR A 90 -0.38 3.22 -11.58
N ALA A 91 -0.78 4.38 -12.08
CA ALA A 91 -0.35 4.91 -13.38
C ALA A 91 1.04 5.59 -13.31
N SER A 92 1.84 5.34 -12.28
CA SER A 92 3.15 5.97 -12.11
C SER A 92 4.22 5.21 -12.92
N SER A 93 5.11 5.96 -13.56
CA SER A 93 6.35 5.43 -14.14
C SER A 93 7.45 5.21 -13.09
N ASN A 94 7.31 5.78 -11.89
CA ASN A 94 8.26 5.56 -10.80
C ASN A 94 7.99 4.21 -10.13
N SER A 95 8.98 3.30 -10.23
CA SER A 95 8.90 1.94 -9.68
C SER A 95 8.70 1.90 -8.17
N ALA A 96 9.17 2.92 -7.43
CA ALA A 96 8.95 3.03 -5.98
C ALA A 96 7.46 3.18 -5.62
N PHE A 97 6.67 3.78 -6.50
CA PHE A 97 5.23 4.00 -6.33
C PHE A 97 4.37 3.17 -7.28
N LYS A 98 4.91 2.04 -7.76
CA LYS A 98 4.20 1.10 -8.63
C LYS A 98 2.87 0.63 -8.02
N TYR A 99 2.80 0.43 -6.70
CA TYR A 99 1.62 -0.11 -6.04
C TYR A 99 0.78 0.93 -5.31
N ILE A 100 -0.54 0.74 -5.36
CA ILE A 100 -1.54 1.63 -4.79
C ILE A 100 -1.41 1.70 -3.27
N ASN A 101 -1.31 0.56 -2.58
CA ASN A 101 -1.16 0.53 -1.13
C ASN A 101 0.12 1.25 -0.66
N VAL A 102 1.22 1.10 -1.40
CA VAL A 102 2.47 1.80 -1.10
C VAL A 102 2.27 3.32 -1.23
N ARG A 103 1.75 3.82 -2.35
CA ARG A 103 1.55 5.26 -2.53
C ARG A 103 0.53 5.83 -1.55
N ARG A 104 -0.53 5.09 -1.24
CA ARG A 104 -1.56 5.51 -0.25
C ARG A 104 -1.02 5.51 1.17
N LEU A 105 -0.14 4.57 1.53
CA LEU A 105 0.56 4.58 2.81
C LEU A 105 1.41 5.84 2.99
N PHE A 106 2.20 6.23 1.98
CA PHE A 106 2.96 7.48 2.03
C PHE A 106 2.06 8.71 2.19
N ILE A 107 0.95 8.79 1.45
CA ILE A 107 -0.03 9.89 1.58
C ILE A 107 -0.61 9.93 3.01
N PHE A 108 -0.96 8.77 3.57
CA PHE A 108 -1.47 8.66 4.93
C PHE A 108 -0.43 9.14 5.97
N VAL A 109 0.82 8.71 5.84
CA VAL A 109 1.91 9.12 6.74
C VAL A 109 2.17 10.63 6.64
N GLU A 110 2.30 11.16 5.43
CA GLU A 110 2.53 12.59 5.17
C GLU A 110 1.40 13.45 5.79
N GLN A 111 0.14 13.07 5.59
CA GLN A 111 -1.00 13.83 6.13
C GLN A 111 -1.14 13.69 7.64
N SER A 112 -0.95 12.50 8.21
CA SER A 112 -1.01 12.28 9.66
C SER A 112 0.07 13.07 10.38
N ILE A 113 1.30 13.06 9.87
CA ILE A 113 2.40 13.86 10.43
C ILE A 113 2.03 15.33 10.38
N ARG A 114 1.66 15.85 9.21
CA ARG A 114 1.27 17.27 9.05
C ARG A 114 0.20 17.70 10.06
N VAL A 115 -0.86 16.89 10.23
CA VAL A 115 -1.94 17.19 11.18
C VAL A 115 -1.44 17.15 12.63
N SER A 116 -0.66 16.12 12.98
CA SER A 116 -0.14 15.93 14.35
C SER A 116 0.92 16.95 14.77
N THR A 117 1.62 17.58 13.80
CA THR A 117 2.69 18.55 14.05
C THR A 117 2.26 19.99 13.75
N ASN A 118 0.96 20.28 13.60
CA ASN A 118 0.48 21.65 13.37
C ASN A 118 0.87 22.63 14.51
N TRP A 119 1.05 22.14 15.73
CA TRP A 119 1.45 22.93 16.90
C TRP A 119 2.90 23.46 16.82
N VAL A 120 3.73 22.94 15.91
CA VAL A 120 5.14 23.34 15.76
C VAL A 120 5.27 24.75 15.16
N VAL A 121 4.25 25.20 14.42
CA VAL A 121 4.28 26.49 13.74
C VAL A 121 4.33 27.62 14.78
N PHE A 122 5.31 28.53 14.63
CA PHE A 122 5.60 29.64 15.54
C PHE A 122 6.17 29.28 16.92
N GLU A 123 6.53 28.02 17.16
CA GLU A 123 7.32 27.66 18.35
C GLU A 123 8.80 28.10 18.20
N PRO A 124 9.51 28.37 19.31
CA PRO A 124 10.94 28.67 19.26
C PRO A 124 11.76 27.52 18.65
N ASN A 125 12.46 27.79 17.54
CA ASN A 125 13.24 26.79 16.79
C ASN A 125 14.54 26.40 17.53
N ASN A 126 14.43 25.55 18.54
CA ASN A 126 15.54 25.10 19.39
C ASN A 126 15.55 23.56 19.55
N SER A 127 16.61 23.05 20.18
CA SER A 127 16.80 21.60 20.40
C SER A 127 15.64 20.94 21.17
N SER A 128 15.00 21.67 22.09
CA SER A 128 13.82 21.17 22.81
C SER A 128 12.61 20.97 21.90
N LEU A 129 12.38 21.89 20.95
CA LEU A 129 11.35 21.73 19.91
C LEU A 129 11.67 20.50 19.04
N TRP A 130 12.92 20.37 18.59
CA TRP A 130 13.34 19.26 17.73
C TRP A 130 13.13 17.90 18.39
N ALA A 131 13.49 17.76 19.67
CA ALA A 131 13.28 16.54 20.44
C ALA A 131 11.78 16.19 20.56
N ARG A 132 10.90 17.19 20.79
CA ARG A 132 9.45 16.99 20.84
C ARG A 132 8.87 16.56 19.50
N VAL A 133 9.33 17.15 18.39
CA VAL A 133 8.94 16.76 17.03
C VAL A 133 9.39 15.33 16.76
N GLN A 134 10.66 15.00 17.04
CA GLN A 134 11.21 13.66 16.83
C GLN A 134 10.42 12.61 17.59
N MET A 135 10.11 12.86 18.86
CA MET A 135 9.33 11.94 19.70
C MET A 135 7.91 11.73 19.16
N THR A 136 7.25 12.82 18.73
CA THR A 136 5.88 12.75 18.17
C THR A 136 5.84 11.89 16.91
N VAL A 137 6.73 12.16 15.96
CA VAL A 137 6.81 11.42 14.69
C VAL A 137 7.24 9.97 14.92
N SER A 138 8.25 9.75 15.77
CA SER A 138 8.74 8.39 16.07
C SER A 138 7.67 7.54 16.74
N SER A 139 6.90 8.10 17.69
CA SER A 139 5.79 7.39 18.33
C SER A 139 4.69 7.01 17.33
N PHE A 140 4.41 7.87 16.36
CA PHE A 140 3.47 7.55 15.29
C PHE A 140 3.98 6.41 14.40
N LEU A 141 5.22 6.50 13.92
CA LEU A 141 5.80 5.46 13.05
C LEU A 141 5.95 4.11 13.76
N GLU A 142 6.29 4.11 15.05
CA GLU A 142 6.31 2.92 15.90
C GLU A 142 4.92 2.25 15.95
N SER A 143 3.84 3.03 16.03
CA SER A 143 2.48 2.48 16.00
C SER A 143 2.16 1.80 14.65
N LEU A 144 2.65 2.35 13.54
CA LEU A 144 2.48 1.76 12.21
C LEU A 144 3.32 0.48 12.06
N PHE A 145 4.54 0.47 12.59
CA PHE A 145 5.41 -0.72 12.61
C PHE A 145 4.76 -1.85 13.38
N ARG A 146 4.29 -1.60 14.62
CA ARG A 146 3.58 -2.60 15.44
C ARG A 146 2.30 -3.11 14.80
N ALA A 147 1.64 -2.29 13.98
CA ALA A 147 0.47 -2.69 13.20
C ALA A 147 0.82 -3.46 11.91
N GLY A 148 2.10 -3.78 11.65
CA GLY A 148 2.55 -4.53 10.48
C GLY A 148 2.52 -3.74 9.17
N MET A 149 2.39 -2.41 9.24
CA MET A 149 2.27 -1.56 8.06
C MET A 149 3.62 -1.28 7.40
N LEU A 150 4.69 -1.36 8.19
CA LEU A 150 6.08 -1.19 7.78
C LEU A 150 6.80 -2.54 7.79
N ALA A 151 7.72 -2.73 6.85
CA ALA A 151 8.54 -3.92 6.74
C ALA A 151 9.81 -3.81 7.60
N GLY A 152 10.33 -4.94 8.08
CA GLY A 152 11.50 -5.01 8.94
C GLY A 152 11.23 -5.89 10.16
N GLU A 153 12.27 -6.45 10.75
CA GLU A 153 12.18 -7.19 12.02
C GLU A 153 12.32 -6.25 13.22
N THR A 154 12.98 -5.11 13.02
CA THR A 154 13.20 -4.08 14.04
C THR A 154 12.71 -2.69 13.58
N PRO A 155 12.36 -1.77 14.51
CA PRO A 155 11.99 -0.41 14.15
C PRO A 155 13.05 0.31 13.31
N ALA A 156 14.33 0.06 13.57
CA ALA A 156 15.45 0.70 12.86
C ALA A 156 15.57 0.28 11.39
N GLU A 157 15.07 -0.91 11.03
CA GLU A 157 14.95 -1.36 9.64
C GLU A 157 13.70 -0.78 8.97
N ALA A 158 12.66 -0.50 9.76
CA ALA A 158 11.35 -0.11 9.29
C ALA A 158 11.22 1.39 9.02
N TYR A 159 11.85 2.24 9.84
CA TYR A 159 11.80 3.67 9.67
C TYR A 159 12.97 4.41 10.34
N TYR A 160 13.18 5.66 9.94
CA TYR A 160 14.05 6.59 10.66
C TYR A 160 13.41 7.98 10.74
N VAL A 161 13.77 8.73 11.78
CA VAL A 161 13.41 10.14 11.98
C VAL A 161 14.67 10.88 12.39
N ASN A 162 15.17 11.74 11.52
CA ASN A 162 16.35 12.55 11.75
C ASN A 162 15.96 14.03 11.76
N ILE A 163 16.32 14.73 12.83
CA ILE A 163 16.06 16.15 13.00
C ILE A 163 17.13 16.73 13.91
N GLY A 164 17.79 17.80 13.46
CA GLY A 164 18.77 18.52 14.24
C GLY A 164 19.80 19.20 13.35
N THR A 165 20.98 19.48 13.90
CA THR A 165 22.09 20.08 13.14
C THR A 165 22.64 19.15 12.06
N SER A 166 22.29 17.86 12.08
CA SER A 166 22.57 16.90 11.00
C SER A 166 21.70 17.13 9.76
N THR A 167 20.51 17.70 9.92
CA THR A 167 19.53 17.94 8.83
C THR A 167 19.38 19.42 8.49
N MET A 168 19.93 20.32 9.30
CA MET A 168 19.77 21.76 9.17
C MET A 168 21.12 22.47 9.27
N SER A 169 21.37 23.39 8.33
CA SER A 169 22.47 24.34 8.44
C SER A 169 22.13 25.49 9.40
N GLN A 170 23.14 26.28 9.78
CA GLN A 170 22.90 27.49 10.59
C GLN A 170 21.98 28.47 9.84
N ASP A 171 22.11 28.58 8.53
CA ASP A 171 21.24 29.42 7.70
C ASP A 171 19.79 28.93 7.70
N ASP A 172 19.54 27.62 7.76
CA ASP A 172 18.18 27.09 7.90
C ASP A 172 17.55 27.54 9.21
N ILE A 173 18.29 27.42 10.31
CA ILE A 173 17.82 27.78 11.65
C ILE A 173 17.54 29.29 11.73
N MET A 174 18.47 30.12 11.23
CA MET A 174 18.34 31.58 11.24
C MET A 174 17.16 32.08 10.38
N ASN A 175 16.80 31.35 9.33
CA ASN A 175 15.63 31.63 8.50
C ASN A 175 14.35 30.93 9.01
N GLY A 176 14.37 30.35 10.21
CA GLY A 176 13.20 29.71 10.81
C GLY A 176 12.77 28.41 10.14
N ARG A 177 13.64 27.77 9.36
CA ARG A 177 13.37 26.46 8.75
C ARG A 177 13.68 25.36 9.75
N LEU A 178 12.75 24.41 9.85
CA LEU A 178 12.91 23.16 10.61
C LEU A 178 12.80 22.00 9.63
N ILE A 179 13.88 21.25 9.44
CA ILE A 179 13.98 20.15 8.49
C ILE A 179 14.03 18.84 9.25
N CYS A 180 12.99 18.02 9.09
CA CYS A 180 12.88 16.68 9.65
C CYS A 180 12.88 15.67 8.50
N GLU A 181 13.91 14.84 8.43
CA GLU A 181 14.04 13.78 7.44
C GLU A 181 13.41 12.50 7.97
N ILE A 182 12.51 11.92 7.19
CA ILE A 182 11.74 10.75 7.60
C ILE A 182 11.79 9.72 6.47
N GLY A 183 12.24 8.51 6.80
CA GLY A 183 12.17 7.36 5.90
C GLY A 183 11.29 6.28 6.45
N ILE A 184 10.55 5.59 5.58
CA ILE A 184 9.71 4.44 5.92
C ILE A 184 9.92 3.30 4.91
N ALA A 185 9.88 2.06 5.38
CA ALA A 185 9.93 0.86 4.57
C ALA A 185 8.52 0.26 4.44
N PRO A 186 7.80 0.47 3.32
CA PRO A 186 6.44 -0.03 3.17
C PRO A 186 6.41 -1.54 2.89
N SER A 187 5.46 -2.25 3.49
CA SER A 187 5.17 -3.65 3.16
C SER A 187 4.66 -3.77 1.71
N ARG A 188 5.40 -4.51 0.86
CA ARG A 188 5.04 -4.73 -0.55
C ARG A 188 4.10 -5.93 -0.70
N PRO A 189 3.10 -5.86 -1.60
CA PRO A 189 2.19 -6.99 -1.83
C PRO A 189 2.88 -8.14 -2.56
N ALA A 190 2.51 -9.38 -2.23
CA ALA A 190 2.88 -10.57 -3.00
C ALA A 190 2.03 -10.63 -4.29
N GLU A 191 2.52 -10.06 -5.38
CA GLU A 191 1.82 -10.05 -6.67
C GLU A 191 1.92 -11.41 -7.40
N PHE A 192 3.06 -12.09 -7.28
CA PHE A 192 3.30 -13.40 -7.87
C PHE A 192 3.70 -14.38 -6.77
N VAL A 193 2.95 -15.48 -6.66
CA VAL A 193 3.25 -16.58 -5.73
C VAL A 193 3.69 -17.77 -6.55
N ILE A 194 4.96 -18.15 -6.45
CA ILE A 194 5.55 -19.25 -7.20
C ILE A 194 5.84 -20.39 -6.21
N PHE A 195 5.06 -21.47 -6.29
CA PHE A 195 5.36 -22.71 -5.57
C PHE A 195 6.27 -23.57 -6.44
N ARG A 196 7.44 -23.96 -5.90
CA ARG A 196 8.33 -24.93 -6.53
C ARG A 196 8.23 -26.24 -5.77
N VAL A 197 7.65 -27.25 -6.40
CA VAL A 197 7.54 -28.60 -5.82
C VAL A 197 8.65 -29.45 -6.43
N THR A 198 9.47 -30.04 -5.57
CA THR A 198 10.55 -30.96 -5.98
C THR A 198 10.30 -32.32 -5.33
N GLN A 199 10.65 -33.39 -6.04
CA GLN A 199 10.62 -34.73 -5.48
C GLN A 199 11.81 -34.90 -4.54
N PHE A 200 11.55 -34.98 -3.24
CA PHE A 200 12.54 -35.41 -2.27
C PHE A 200 12.53 -36.94 -2.22
N THR A 201 13.59 -37.57 -2.72
CA THR A 201 13.78 -39.01 -2.54
C THR A 201 14.46 -39.20 -1.18
N ALA A 202 13.78 -39.86 -0.25
CA ALA A 202 14.42 -40.29 0.99
C ALA A 202 15.48 -41.34 0.63
N GLY A 203 16.73 -40.92 0.48
CA GLY A 203 17.86 -41.84 0.37
C GLY A 203 17.99 -42.64 1.67
N ALA A 204 18.17 -43.95 1.54
CA ALA A 204 18.41 -44.89 2.63
C ALA A 204 19.52 -44.39 3.56
N GLY A 205 19.12 -43.80 4.68
CA GLY A 205 19.99 -43.42 5.80
C GLY A 205 19.76 -44.31 7.02
N GLY A 206 19.53 -45.60 6.79
CA GLY A 206 19.36 -46.60 7.82
C GLY A 206 20.23 -47.82 7.53
N GLU A 207 21.21 -48.02 8.41
CA GLU A 207 22.06 -49.20 8.65
C GLU A 207 23.51 -49.24 8.13
N ALA A 208 24.40 -49.29 9.14
CA ALA A 208 25.78 -49.81 9.23
C ALA A 208 26.91 -49.03 8.53
N ALA A 209 28.06 -48.76 9.17
CA ALA A 209 28.77 -49.66 10.07
C ALA A 209 29.38 -48.96 11.30
N ALA A 210 29.17 -49.60 12.46
CA ALA A 210 30.18 -49.66 13.50
C ALA A 210 31.16 -50.79 13.11
N GLU A 211 32.43 -50.45 12.92
CA GLU A 211 33.62 -51.15 13.43
C GLU A 211 34.85 -50.24 13.26
#